data_AF-A0A1Y3APR7-F1
#
_entry.id   AF-A0A1Y3APR7-F1
#
_cell.length_a   1.000
_cell.length_b   1.000
_cell.length_c   1.000
_cell.angle_alpha   90.00
_cell.angle_beta   90.00
_cell.angle_gamma   90.00
#
_symmetry.space_group_name_H-M   'P 1'
#
loop_
_entity.id
_entity.type
_entity.pdbx_description
1 polymer ?
#
loop_
_entity_poly.entity_id
_entity_poly.type
_entity_poly.pdbx_seq_one_letter_code
_entity_poly.pdbx_strand_id
1 'polypeptide(L)'
;MSRIFILPKESTELHRIRLKHPKKLIQCDYYCDNERFYELNMRKNSYHSWFRNDCLIRDGNIYVITPIDPLFLIIPIITEINEQSKNYCSLMDIIADHNLDSITIDLIKKIFDEKLLKCIADVKGKSIFILNS
;
A
#
# COMPACT_ATOMS: atom_id res chain seq x y z
N MET A 1 16.49 -7.55 15.89
CA MET A 1 17.42 -7.56 14.75
C MET A 1 17.44 -6.16 14.15
N SER A 2 18.61 -5.56 13.98
CA SER A 2 18.75 -4.22 13.39
C SER A 2 18.67 -4.28 11.88
N ARG A 3 18.01 -3.31 11.25
CA ARG A 3 17.90 -3.15 9.79
C ARG A 3 18.29 -1.72 9.41
N ILE A 4 18.80 -1.54 8.20
CA ILE A 4 19.15 -0.23 7.65
C ILE A 4 18.06 0.21 6.67
N PHE A 5 17.47 1.37 6.94
CA PHE A 5 16.44 1.97 6.10
C PHE A 5 16.96 3.27 5.48
N ILE A 6 16.61 3.49 4.22
CA ILE A 6 16.71 4.77 3.52
C ILE A 6 15.29 5.35 3.47
N LEU A 7 15.10 6.50 4.12
CA LEU A 7 13.81 7.16 4.27
C LEU A 7 13.75 8.45 3.43
N PRO A 8 12.57 8.84 2.95
CA PRO A 8 12.34 10.19 2.41
C PRO A 8 12.67 11.25 3.45
N LYS A 9 13.26 12.38 3.01
CA LYS A 9 13.70 13.44 3.92
C LYS A 9 12.52 14.15 4.59
N GLU A 10 11.37 14.19 3.92
CA GLU A 10 10.18 14.92 4.36
C GLU A 10 9.32 14.15 5.37
N SER A 11 9.56 12.85 5.57
CA SER A 11 8.71 12.01 6.41
C SER A 11 9.15 12.08 7.88
N THR A 12 8.31 12.65 8.74
CA THR A 12 8.57 12.76 10.19
C THR A 12 8.08 11.53 10.98
N GLU A 13 6.97 10.93 10.57
CA GLU A 13 6.38 9.76 11.20
C GLU A 13 5.75 8.86 10.13
N LEU A 14 6.15 7.59 10.08
CA LEU A 14 5.66 6.62 9.11
C LEU A 14 4.91 5.51 9.85
N HIS A 15 3.65 5.32 9.49
CA HIS A 15 2.85 4.20 9.96
C HIS A 15 2.99 3.06 8.97
N ARG A 16 3.32 1.87 9.50
CA ARG A 16 3.36 0.65 8.70
C ARG A 16 1.95 0.12 8.50
N ILE A 17 1.61 -0.18 7.25
CA ILE A 17 0.35 -0.83 6.85
C ILE A 17 0.68 -2.09 6.06
N ARG A 18 -0.27 -3.04 5.99
CA ARG A 18 -0.10 -4.25 5.21
C ARG A 18 -1.22 -4.42 4.20
N LEU A 19 -0.86 -4.51 2.93
CA LEU A 19 -1.78 -4.56 1.80
C LEU A 19 -1.28 -5.58 0.77
N LYS A 20 -2.18 -6.01 -0.12
CA LYS A 20 -1.81 -6.91 -1.22
C LYS A 20 -0.96 -6.15 -2.25
N HIS A 21 0.06 -6.82 -2.78
CA HIS A 21 0.89 -6.29 -3.85
C HIS A 21 0.08 -6.15 -5.15
N PRO A 22 0.07 -4.98 -5.82
CA PRO A 22 -0.77 -4.70 -7.00
C PRO A 22 -0.76 -5.80 -8.05
N LYS A 23 0.45 -6.29 -8.40
CA LYS A 23 0.67 -7.34 -9.39
C LYS A 23 0.68 -8.78 -8.87
N LYS A 24 1.13 -9.02 -7.63
CA LYS A 24 1.41 -10.38 -7.11
C LYS A 24 0.31 -10.88 -6.17
N LEU A 25 -0.56 -9.99 -5.71
CA LEU A 25 -1.65 -10.24 -4.76
C LEU A 25 -1.22 -10.88 -3.42
N ILE A 26 0.08 -10.86 -3.13
CA ILE A 26 0.65 -11.30 -1.84
C ILE A 26 0.66 -10.14 -0.84
N GLN A 27 0.50 -10.44 0.44
CA GLN A 27 0.60 -9.44 1.50
C GLN A 27 2.02 -8.87 1.60
N CYS A 28 2.12 -7.54 1.51
CA CYS A 28 3.36 -6.78 1.56
C CYS A 28 3.25 -5.62 2.56
N ASP A 29 4.41 -5.21 3.09
CA ASP A 29 4.50 -4.06 3.97
C ASP A 29 4.60 -2.78 3.13
N TYR A 30 3.75 -1.81 3.46
CA TYR A 30 3.82 -0.44 2.96
C TYR A 30 3.90 0.51 4.15
N TYR A 31 4.16 1.77 3.86
CA TYR A 31 4.18 2.83 4.84
C TYR A 31 3.34 4.00 4.36
N CYS A 32 2.76 4.74 5.29
CA CYS A 32 2.09 5.98 5.01
C CYS A 32 2.42 7.02 6.08
N ASP A 33 2.46 8.28 5.66
CA ASP A 33 2.33 9.42 6.56
C ASP A 33 0.96 10.06 6.38
N ASN A 34 0.75 11.25 6.92
CA ASN A 34 -0.53 11.95 6.82
C ASN A 34 -0.92 12.28 5.38
N GLU A 35 -0.02 12.33 4.40
CA GLU A 35 -0.30 12.82 3.05
C GLU A 35 0.04 11.81 1.95
N ARG A 36 0.98 10.89 2.19
CA ARG A 36 1.65 10.11 1.16
C ARG A 36 1.77 8.64 1.50
N PHE A 37 1.94 7.86 0.44
CA PHE A 37 2.15 6.43 0.47
C PHE A 37 3.54 6.08 0.04
N TYR A 38 4.07 5.03 0.64
CA TYR A 38 5.37 4.52 0.31
C TYR A 38 5.37 3.00 0.26
N GLU A 39 6.09 2.47 -0.73
CA GLU A 39 6.40 1.06 -0.81
C GLU A 39 7.74 0.74 -0.17
N LEU A 40 7.86 -0.46 0.40
CA LEU A 40 9.09 -0.98 0.94
C LEU A 40 9.83 -1.80 -0.11
N ASN A 41 10.87 -1.22 -0.68
CA ASN A 41 11.78 -1.92 -1.56
C ASN A 41 12.95 -2.50 -0.78
N MET A 42 13.30 -3.76 -1.04
CA MET A 42 14.45 -4.41 -0.41
C MET A 42 15.40 -4.92 -1.47
N ARG A 43 16.67 -4.52 -1.35
CA ARG A 43 17.76 -5.12 -2.11
C ARG A 43 18.44 -6.17 -1.25
N LYS A 44 18.34 -7.44 -1.66
CA LYS A 44 19.02 -8.56 -0.98
C LYS A 44 20.50 -8.58 -1.32
N ASN A 45 21.33 -8.70 -0.29
CA ASN A 45 22.78 -8.67 -0.40
C ASN A 45 23.39 -9.79 0.46
N SER A 46 23.42 -11.02 -0.08
CA SER A 46 23.74 -12.24 0.69
C SER A 46 25.17 -12.33 1.24
N TYR A 47 26.10 -11.51 0.74
CA TYR A 47 27.52 -11.53 1.12
C TYR A 47 28.00 -10.20 1.71
N HIS A 48 27.07 -9.39 2.24
CA HIS A 48 27.38 -8.09 2.82
C HIS A 48 26.90 -8.01 4.27
N SER A 49 27.48 -7.08 5.01
CA SER A 49 27.11 -6.72 6.38
C SER A 49 27.31 -5.22 6.56
N TRP A 50 26.62 -4.64 7.55
CA TRP A 50 26.79 -3.24 7.91
C TRP A 50 27.57 -3.10 9.20
N PHE A 51 28.52 -2.16 9.23
CA PHE A 51 29.08 -1.65 10.46
C PHE A 51 28.29 -0.42 10.87
N ARG A 52 27.71 -0.43 12.08
CA ARG A 52 27.04 0.72 12.69
C ARG A 52 27.75 1.03 13.98
N ASN A 53 28.61 2.05 13.96
CA ASN A 53 29.53 2.36 15.06
C ASN A 53 30.30 1.08 15.46
N ASP A 54 30.21 0.66 16.72
CA ASP A 54 30.90 -0.52 17.25
C ASP A 54 30.10 -1.84 17.10
N CYS A 55 28.99 -1.81 16.35
CA CYS A 55 28.11 -2.97 16.16
C CYS A 55 28.16 -3.50 14.72
N LEU A 56 28.31 -4.82 14.57
CA LEU A 56 28.18 -5.53 13.30
C LEU A 56 26.73 -5.99 13.08
N ILE A 57 26.09 -5.48 12.03
CA ILE A 57 24.79 -5.92 11.55
C ILE A 57 25.02 -6.95 10.44
N ARG A 58 24.75 -8.23 10.74
CA ARG A 58 24.93 -9.34 9.77
C ARG A 58 24.01 -9.24 8.56
N ASP A 59 22.87 -8.59 8.72
CA ASP A 59 21.93 -8.35 7.62
C ASP A 59 22.49 -7.26 6.70
N GLY A 60 23.12 -7.64 5.59
CA GLY A 60 23.64 -6.71 4.59
C GLY A 60 22.59 -6.10 3.66
N ASN A 61 21.31 -6.42 3.85
CA ASN A 61 20.24 -5.90 3.01
C ASN A 61 20.08 -4.38 3.22
N ILE A 62 19.57 -3.72 2.18
CA ILE A 62 19.17 -2.32 2.23
C ILE A 62 17.66 -2.27 2.00
N TYR A 63 16.98 -1.57 2.90
CA TYR A 63 15.56 -1.29 2.79
C TYR A 63 15.39 0.17 2.36
N VAL A 64 14.66 0.41 1.28
CA VAL A 64 14.42 1.74 0.73
C VAL A 64 12.93 1.97 0.71
N ILE A 65 12.50 3.09 1.30
CA ILE A 65 11.12 3.53 1.28
C ILE A 65 10.98 4.56 0.16
N THR A 66 10.16 4.26 -0.84
CA THR A 66 9.94 5.13 -2.01
C THR A 66 8.47 5.48 -2.16
N PRO A 67 8.14 6.71 -2.59
CA PRO A 67 6.75 7.09 -2.83
C PRO A 67 6.08 6.13 -3.82
N ILE A 68 4.82 5.76 -3.55
CA ILE A 68 3.97 4.99 -4.45
C ILE A 68 2.67 5.75 -4.67
N ASP A 69 2.12 5.66 -5.89
CA ASP A 69 0.78 6.19 -6.14
C ASP A 69 -0.27 5.32 -5.42
N PRO A 70 -1.09 5.91 -4.53
CA PRO A 70 -2.09 5.16 -3.78
C PRO A 70 -3.13 4.43 -4.65
N LEU A 71 -3.35 4.83 -5.90
CA LEU A 71 -4.23 4.09 -6.82
C LEU A 71 -3.78 2.63 -6.98
N PHE A 72 -2.48 2.36 -7.05
CA PHE A 72 -1.97 1.00 -7.18
C PHE A 72 -2.33 0.12 -5.98
N LEU A 73 -2.38 0.71 -4.78
CA LEU A 73 -2.68 -0.03 -3.55
C LEU A 73 -4.14 -0.50 -3.50
N ILE A 74 -5.05 0.20 -4.17
CA ILE A 74 -6.48 -0.10 -4.18
C ILE A 74 -6.85 -1.08 -5.30
N ILE A 75 -6.09 -1.12 -6.40
CA ILE A 75 -6.37 -2.02 -7.54
C ILE A 75 -6.63 -3.48 -7.12
N PRO A 76 -5.83 -4.12 -6.24
CA PRO A 76 -6.11 -5.50 -5.79
C PRO A 76 -7.48 -5.66 -5.13
N ILE A 77 -7.84 -4.72 -4.26
CA ILE A 77 -9.10 -4.73 -3.51
C ILE A 77 -10.27 -4.65 -4.49
N ILE A 78 -10.20 -3.66 -5.38
CA ILE A 78 -11.18 -3.45 -6.45
C ILE A 78 -11.30 -4.71 -7.34
N THR A 79 -10.18 -5.25 -7.80
CA THR A 79 -10.17 -6.41 -8.70
C THR A 79 -10.81 -7.63 -8.05
N GLU A 80 -10.50 -7.92 -6.79
CA GLU A 80 -11.09 -9.05 -6.05
C GLU A 80 -12.60 -8.93 -5.92
N ILE A 81 -13.10 -7.72 -5.66
CA ILE A 81 -14.54 -7.47 -5.55
C ILE A 81 -15.23 -7.60 -6.90
N ASN A 82 -14.59 -7.16 -7.99
CA ASN A 82 -15.11 -7.35 -9.34
C ASN A 82 -15.21 -8.83 -9.71
N GLU A 83 -14.22 -9.63 -9.31
CA GLU A 83 -14.23 -11.09 -9.51
C GLU A 83 -15.35 -11.76 -8.72
N GLN A 84 -15.62 -11.29 -7.49
CA GLN A 84 -16.69 -11.80 -6.64
C GLN A 84 -18.09 -11.31 -7.04
N SER A 85 -18.19 -10.08 -7.54
CA SER A 85 -19.45 -9.40 -7.84
C SER A 85 -19.32 -8.49 -9.05
N LYS A 86 -20.08 -8.79 -10.12
CA LYS A 86 -20.16 -7.94 -11.33
C LYS A 86 -21.12 -6.76 -11.17
N ASN A 87 -21.31 -6.28 -9.95
CA ASN A 87 -22.33 -5.29 -9.59
C ASN A 87 -21.68 -4.04 -8.97
N TYR A 88 -22.42 -2.93 -8.96
CA TYR A 88 -22.01 -1.72 -8.25
C TYR A 88 -21.97 -2.03 -6.75
N CYS A 89 -20.84 -1.74 -6.10
CA CYS A 89 -20.66 -1.89 -4.65
C CYS A 89 -20.34 -0.53 -4.02
N SER A 90 -20.71 -0.37 -2.74
CA SER A 90 -20.33 0.83 -1.99
C SER A 90 -18.98 0.64 -1.33
N LEU A 91 -18.25 1.73 -1.12
CA LEU A 91 -16.96 1.71 -0.42
C LEU A 91 -17.04 1.03 0.98
N MET A 92 -18.18 1.15 1.66
CA MET A 92 -18.36 0.54 2.97
C MET A 92 -18.46 -0.98 2.90
N ASP A 93 -19.05 -1.52 1.83
CA ASP A 93 -19.12 -2.97 1.60
C ASP A 93 -17.70 -3.53 1.36
N ILE A 94 -16.88 -2.79 0.60
CA ILE A 94 -15.47 -3.10 0.36
C ILE A 94 -14.68 -3.17 1.67
N ILE A 95 -14.89 -2.20 2.56
CA ILE A 95 -14.21 -2.13 3.85
C ILE A 95 -14.64 -3.28 4.78
N ALA A 96 -15.92 -3.61 4.78
CA ALA A 96 -16.49 -4.63 5.66
C ALA A 96 -15.95 -6.04 5.36
N ASP A 97 -15.68 -6.36 4.08
CA ASP A 97 -15.29 -7.71 3.67
C ASP A 97 -13.79 -8.02 3.91
N HIS A 98 -12.95 -6.99 4.01
CA HIS A 98 -11.49 -7.15 4.04
C HIS A 98 -10.82 -7.07 5.41
N ASN A 99 -11.60 -7.00 6.51
CA ASN A 99 -11.10 -6.93 7.89
C ASN A 99 -9.90 -5.98 8.05
N LEU A 100 -10.04 -4.78 7.51
CA LEU A 100 -8.97 -3.79 7.39
C LEU A 100 -8.76 -3.03 8.70
N ASP A 101 -7.51 -2.70 9.01
CA ASP A 101 -7.17 -1.86 10.17
C ASP A 101 -7.74 -0.43 10.01
N SER A 102 -8.04 0.25 11.13
CA SER A 102 -8.61 1.61 11.12
C SER A 102 -7.80 2.61 10.29
N ILE A 103 -6.47 2.50 10.32
CA ILE A 103 -5.57 3.35 9.53
C ILE A 103 -5.79 3.11 8.03
N THR A 104 -5.88 1.85 7.62
CA THR A 104 -6.14 1.44 6.23
C THR A 104 -7.52 1.89 5.76
N ILE A 105 -8.52 1.87 6.64
CA ILE A 105 -9.87 2.36 6.34
C ILE A 105 -9.85 3.87 6.09
N ASP A 106 -9.19 4.63 6.97
CA ASP A 106 -9.09 6.09 6.82
C ASP A 106 -8.26 6.46 5.58
N LEU A 107 -7.28 5.63 5.25
CA LEU A 107 -6.53 5.66 3.99
C LEU A 107 -7.44 5.60 2.77
N ILE A 108 -8.26 4.56 2.73
CA ILE A 108 -9.14 4.25 1.63
C ILE A 108 -10.11 5.41 1.48
N LYS A 109 -10.72 5.89 2.58
CA LYS A 109 -11.57 7.08 2.54
C LYS A 109 -10.85 8.32 2.00
N LYS A 110 -9.57 8.51 2.33
CA LYS A 110 -8.79 9.67 1.90
C LYS A 110 -8.37 9.60 0.43
N ILE A 111 -8.06 8.40 -0.08
CA ILE A 111 -7.67 8.17 -1.47
C ILE A 111 -8.89 8.13 -2.39
N PHE A 112 -10.07 7.75 -1.88
CA PHE A 112 -11.34 7.72 -2.61
C PHE A 112 -11.87 9.14 -2.87
N ASP A 113 -11.04 10.00 -3.50
CA ASP A 113 -11.51 11.15 -4.26
C ASP A 113 -12.17 10.62 -5.54
N GLU A 114 -13.39 11.08 -5.84
CA GLU A 114 -14.14 10.69 -7.04
C GLU A 114 -13.30 10.88 -8.32
N LYS A 115 -12.40 11.86 -8.34
CA LYS A 115 -11.51 12.09 -9.49
C LYS A 115 -10.53 10.95 -9.72
N LEU A 116 -9.92 10.44 -8.65
CA LEU A 116 -8.93 9.37 -8.73
C LEU A 116 -9.61 8.03 -9.06
N LEU A 117 -10.79 7.79 -8.50
CA LEU A 117 -11.58 6.57 -8.79
C LEU A 117 -12.01 6.48 -10.24
N LYS A 118 -12.41 7.59 -10.86
CA LYS A 118 -12.75 7.63 -12.30
C LYS A 118 -11.61 7.19 -13.22
N CYS A 119 -10.36 7.18 -12.75
CA CYS A 119 -9.23 6.68 -13.52
C CYS A 119 -9.18 5.14 -13.59
N ILE A 120 -9.80 4.44 -12.64
CA ILE A 120 -9.68 2.98 -12.48
C ILE A 120 -11.02 2.25 -12.42
N ALA A 121 -12.12 2.97 -12.24
CA ALA A 121 -13.45 2.42 -12.08
C ALA A 121 -14.53 3.41 -12.56
N ASP A 122 -15.65 2.89 -13.05
CA ASP A 122 -16.87 3.64 -13.27
C ASP A 122 -17.47 4.08 -11.93
N VAL A 123 -17.85 5.35 -11.83
CA VAL A 123 -18.44 5.91 -10.62
C VAL A 123 -19.87 6.35 -10.92
N LYS A 124 -20.85 5.82 -10.18
CA LYS A 124 -22.27 6.21 -10.24
C LYS A 124 -22.73 6.70 -8.87
N GLY A 125 -22.71 8.01 -8.68
CA GLY A 125 -22.97 8.61 -7.36
C GLY A 125 -21.89 8.19 -6.36
N LYS A 126 -22.29 7.67 -5.19
CA LYS A 126 -21.36 7.13 -4.17
C LYS A 126 -21.00 5.65 -4.38
N SER A 127 -21.47 5.04 -5.47
CA SER A 127 -21.24 3.63 -5.78
C SER A 127 -20.21 3.51 -6.90
N ILE A 128 -19.37 2.49 -6.83
CA ILE A 128 -18.26 2.25 -7.76
C ILE A 128 -18.51 0.94 -8.50
N PHE A 129 -18.18 0.92 -9.79
CA PHE A 129 -18.30 -0.20 -10.70
C PHE A 129 -17.02 -0.34 -11.50
N ILE A 130 -16.62 -1.57 -11.80
CA ILE A 130 -15.29 -1.83 -12.32
C ILE A 130 -15.48 -2.27 -13.76
N LEU A 131 -15.05 -1.44 -14.71
CA LEU A 131 -15.07 -1.83 -16.11
C LEU A 131 -13.99 -2.87 -16.34
N ASN A 132 -14.40 -4.03 -16.87
CA ASN A 132 -13.49 -4.99 -17.45
C ASN A 132 -12.82 -4.34 -18.67
N SER A 133 -11.52 -4.09 -18.59
CA SER A 133 -10.65 -4.02 -19.77
C SER A 133 -10.17 -5.41 -20.14
#